data_AF-A0A818I8E7-F1
#
_entry.id   AF-A0A818I8E7-F1
#
_cell.length_a   1.000
_cell.length_b   1.000
_cell.length_c   1.000
_cell.angle_alpha   90.00
_cell.angle_beta   90.00
_cell.angle_gamma   90.00
#
_symmetry.space_group_name_H-M   'P 1'
#
loop_
_entity.id
_entity.type
_entity.pdbx_description
1 polymer ?
#
loop_
_entity_poly.entity_id
_entity_poly.type
_entity_poly.pdbx_seq_one_letter_code
_entity_poly.pdbx_strand_id
1 'polypeptide(L)'
;MAEIINNLFERYPFLYDRAYCAAFHPYNIYALRRLNPYITTAYLLAPHITTLIIRNADQTSRPCSIFFIKNIILRWMIDSFFMRLGTPAGLKFLGADLICIEHRQISQNLLDEYKNAQIVVCAWCVNEPEQRRWLKAHEVTVITDTLFDIDDKSYTI
;
A
#
# COMPACT_ATOMS: atom_id res chain seq x y z
N MET A 1 -2.79 -17.33 5.60
CA MET A 1 -2.10 -16.03 5.83
C MET A 1 -2.82 -15.21 6.88
N ALA A 2 -4.08 -14.81 6.67
CA ALA A 2 -4.84 -14.00 7.63
C ALA A 2 -4.88 -14.61 9.04
N GLU A 3 -5.15 -15.91 9.18
CA GLU A 3 -5.13 -16.62 10.47
C GLU A 3 -3.78 -16.54 11.19
N ILE A 4 -2.66 -16.66 10.46
CA ILE A 4 -1.32 -16.58 11.03
C ILE A 4 -1.07 -15.17 11.59
N ILE A 5 -1.47 -14.15 10.84
CA ILE A 5 -1.36 -12.76 11.27
C ILE A 5 -2.25 -12.52 12.49
N ASN A 6 -3.50 -12.99 12.47
CA ASN A 6 -4.40 -12.87 13.61
C ASN A 6 -3.82 -13.50 14.88
N ASN A 7 -3.33 -14.73 14.78
CA ASN A 7 -2.71 -15.43 15.91
C ASN A 7 -1.48 -14.69 16.44
N LEU A 8 -0.73 -14.00 15.58
CA LEU A 8 0.40 -13.16 15.99
C LEU A 8 -0.07 -11.95 16.81
N PHE A 9 -1.10 -11.26 16.37
CA PHE A 9 -1.67 -10.12 17.08
C PHE A 9 -2.33 -10.52 18.40
N GLU A 10 -3.04 -11.65 18.43
CA GLU A 10 -3.59 -12.22 19.68
C GLU A 10 -2.49 -12.61 20.66
N ARG A 11 -1.39 -13.17 20.18
CA ARG A 11 -0.24 -13.53 21.02
C ARG A 11 0.53 -12.32 21.54
N TYR A 12 0.52 -11.21 20.81
CA TYR A 12 1.26 -9.99 21.14
C TYR A 12 0.36 -8.74 21.03
N PRO A 13 -0.49 -8.47 22.04
CA PRO A 13 -1.50 -7.41 21.95
C PRO A 13 -0.96 -5.99 21.75
N PHE A 14 0.28 -5.71 22.13
CA PHE A 14 0.90 -4.39 21.87
C PHE A 14 1.02 -4.07 20.37
N LEU A 15 0.89 -5.07 19.48
CA LEU A 15 0.91 -4.88 18.04
C LEU A 15 -0.32 -4.12 17.52
N TYR A 16 -1.47 -4.22 18.19
CA TYR A 16 -2.67 -3.49 17.78
C TYR A 16 -2.46 -1.97 17.77
N ASP A 17 -1.62 -1.45 18.67
CA ASP A 17 -1.35 -0.01 18.77
C ASP A 17 -0.12 0.45 17.97
N ARG A 18 0.72 -0.48 17.51
CA ARG A 18 2.06 -0.17 16.96
C ARG A 18 2.28 -0.64 15.54
N ALA A 19 1.44 -1.53 15.02
CA ALA A 19 1.64 -2.16 13.73
C ALA A 19 0.37 -2.12 12.89
N TYR A 20 0.56 -1.98 11.60
CA TYR A 20 -0.47 -2.20 10.60
C TYR A 20 -0.01 -3.28 9.60
N CYS A 21 -0.95 -3.94 8.97
CA CYS A 21 -0.68 -4.97 7.96
C CYS A 21 -0.91 -4.42 6.56
N ALA A 22 0.13 -4.40 5.74
CA ALA A 22 0.08 -3.89 4.37
C ALA A 22 0.18 -5.01 3.33
N ALA A 23 -0.61 -4.94 2.25
CA ALA A 23 -0.54 -5.92 1.16
C ALA A 23 -0.93 -5.33 -0.20
N PHE A 24 -0.26 -5.80 -1.26
CA PHE A 24 -0.62 -5.50 -2.65
C PHE A 24 -1.88 -6.24 -3.10
N HIS A 25 -2.10 -7.45 -2.58
CA HIS A 25 -3.24 -8.27 -3.01
C HIS A 25 -4.47 -7.93 -2.16
N PRO A 26 -5.55 -7.40 -2.75
CA PRO A 26 -6.69 -6.86 -2.00
C PRO A 26 -7.43 -7.94 -1.18
N TYR A 27 -7.44 -9.17 -1.67
CA TYR A 27 -8.00 -10.31 -0.92
C TYR A 27 -7.38 -10.48 0.47
N ASN A 28 -6.08 -10.24 0.64
CA ASN A 28 -5.42 -10.40 1.94
C ASN A 28 -5.92 -9.36 2.95
N ILE A 29 -6.16 -8.14 2.48
CA ILE A 29 -6.72 -7.05 3.28
C ILE A 29 -8.15 -7.40 3.70
N TYR A 30 -8.99 -7.78 2.73
CA TYR A 30 -10.37 -8.15 2.98
C TYR A 30 -10.50 -9.35 3.93
N ALA A 31 -9.71 -10.40 3.70
CA ALA A 31 -9.71 -11.61 4.53
C ALA A 31 -9.26 -11.31 5.97
N LEU A 32 -8.24 -10.47 6.15
CA LEU A 32 -7.77 -10.07 7.47
C LEU A 32 -8.82 -9.23 8.20
N ARG A 33 -9.40 -8.23 7.52
CA ARG A 33 -10.47 -7.38 8.08
C ARG A 33 -11.68 -8.21 8.52
N ARG A 34 -12.08 -9.19 7.71
CA ARG A 34 -13.18 -10.09 8.02
C ARG A 34 -12.92 -10.98 9.23
N LEU A 35 -11.67 -11.38 9.43
CA LEU A 35 -11.27 -12.25 10.52
C LEU A 35 -11.17 -11.46 11.83
N ASN A 36 -10.50 -10.30 11.79
CA ASN A 36 -10.29 -9.46 12.95
C ASN A 36 -10.35 -7.97 12.57
N PRO A 37 -11.44 -7.26 12.94
CA PRO A 37 -11.63 -5.87 12.57
C PRO A 37 -10.77 -4.89 13.37
N TYR A 38 -10.08 -5.32 14.43
CA TYR A 38 -9.23 -4.46 15.25
C TYR A 38 -7.82 -4.27 14.67
N ILE A 39 -7.41 -5.12 13.72
CA ILE A 39 -6.10 -4.98 13.08
C ILE A 39 -6.17 -3.85 12.05
N THR A 40 -5.28 -2.87 12.19
CA THR A 40 -5.14 -1.80 11.20
C THR A 40 -4.57 -2.36 9.89
N THR A 41 -5.22 -2.06 8.76
CA THR A 41 -4.84 -2.63 7.45
C THR A 41 -4.61 -1.57 6.38
N ALA A 42 -3.56 -1.79 5.56
CA ALA A 42 -3.13 -0.91 4.49
C ALA A 42 -3.19 -1.58 3.12
N TYR A 43 -3.78 -0.92 2.15
CA TYR A 43 -3.68 -1.37 0.75
C TYR A 43 -2.44 -0.77 0.09
N LEU A 44 -1.53 -1.63 -0.39
CA LEU A 44 -0.37 -1.18 -1.17
C LEU A 44 -0.78 -1.03 -2.63
N LEU A 45 -0.84 0.22 -3.09
CA LEU A 45 -1.14 0.56 -4.47
C LEU A 45 0.15 0.79 -5.24
N ALA A 46 0.32 0.00 -6.31
CA ALA A 46 1.35 0.22 -7.32
C ALA A 46 0.72 0.34 -8.71
N PRO A 47 1.17 1.29 -9.55
CA PRO A 47 0.85 1.26 -10.96
C PRO A 47 1.40 -0.01 -11.61
N HIS A 48 0.66 -0.52 -12.60
CA HIS A 48 1.10 -1.65 -13.42
C HIS A 48 1.51 -2.88 -12.59
N ILE A 49 0.70 -3.24 -11.58
CA ILE A 49 0.96 -4.39 -10.70
C ILE A 49 1.23 -5.68 -11.49
N THR A 50 0.59 -5.87 -12.64
CA THR A 50 0.87 -7.03 -13.51
C THR A 50 2.29 -7.04 -14.04
N THR A 51 2.87 -5.87 -14.37
CA THR A 51 4.27 -5.75 -14.79
C THR A 51 5.22 -6.10 -13.65
N LEU A 52 4.92 -5.68 -12.42
CA LEU A 52 5.70 -6.03 -11.23
C LEU A 52 5.65 -7.54 -10.96
N ILE A 53 4.47 -8.17 -11.10
CA ILE A 53 4.31 -9.62 -10.95
C ILE A 53 5.15 -10.37 -11.99
N ILE A 54 5.11 -9.96 -13.26
CA ILE A 54 5.88 -10.61 -14.33
C ILE A 54 7.38 -10.46 -14.08
N ARG A 55 7.87 -9.25 -13.77
CA ARG A 55 9.30 -9.02 -13.45
C ARG A 55 9.77 -9.87 -12.27
N ASN A 56 8.97 -9.95 -11.21
CA ASN A 56 9.30 -10.78 -10.06
C ASN A 56 9.27 -12.28 -10.39
N ALA A 57 8.36 -12.74 -11.26
CA ALA A 57 8.32 -14.12 -11.70
C ALA A 57 9.58 -14.51 -12.49
N ASP A 58 10.01 -13.63 -13.41
CA ASP A 58 11.25 -13.81 -14.18
C ASP A 58 12.47 -13.87 -13.26
N GLN A 59 12.58 -12.97 -12.28
CA GLN A 59 13.70 -12.93 -11.33
C GLN A 59 13.73 -14.13 -10.38
N THR A 60 12.56 -14.64 -9.97
CA THR A 60 12.46 -15.75 -9.01
C THR A 60 12.32 -17.12 -9.68
N SER A 61 12.41 -17.19 -11.02
CA SER A 61 12.16 -18.40 -11.82
C SER A 61 10.83 -19.09 -11.49
N ARG A 62 9.83 -18.30 -11.05
CA ARG A 62 8.50 -18.81 -10.74
C ARG A 62 7.68 -18.91 -12.02
N PRO A 63 6.93 -19.99 -12.22
CA PRO A 63 6.10 -20.12 -13.41
C PRO A 63 4.99 -19.06 -13.37
N CYS A 64 5.04 -18.11 -14.29
CA CYS A 64 3.91 -17.24 -14.62
C CYS A 64 3.26 -17.77 -15.89
N SER A 65 1.93 -17.82 -15.93
CA SER A 65 1.22 -18.38 -17.07
C SER A 65 1.54 -17.60 -18.34
N ILE A 66 2.03 -18.28 -19.38
CA ILE A 66 2.32 -17.67 -20.69
C ILE A 66 1.06 -16.98 -21.28
N PHE A 67 -0.12 -17.53 -21.00
CA PHE A 67 -1.39 -16.91 -21.38
C PHE A 67 -1.59 -15.54 -20.71
N PHE A 68 -1.27 -15.43 -19.42
CA PHE A 68 -1.33 -14.18 -18.68
C PHE A 68 -0.31 -13.15 -19.20
N ILE A 69 0.91 -13.58 -19.50
CA ILE A 69 1.98 -12.70 -20.02
C ILE A 69 1.59 -12.12 -21.39
N LYS A 70 1.05 -12.96 -22.29
CA LYS A 70 0.73 -12.57 -23.67
C LYS A 70 -0.58 -11.78 -23.80
N ASN A 71 -1.51 -11.89 -22.85
CA ASN A 71 -2.82 -11.26 -22.96
C ASN A 71 -2.81 -9.83 -22.37
N ILE A 72 -2.48 -8.85 -23.22
CA ILE A 72 -2.43 -7.44 -22.84
C ILE A 72 -3.77 -6.90 -22.30
N ILE A 73 -4.89 -7.35 -22.84
CA ILE A 73 -6.23 -6.91 -22.43
C ILE A 73 -6.50 -7.38 -21.00
N LEU A 74 -6.23 -8.66 -20.72
CA LEU A 74 -6.40 -9.22 -19.38
C LEU A 74 -5.53 -8.48 -18.37
N ARG A 75 -4.27 -8.19 -18.72
CA ARG A 75 -3.36 -7.43 -17.86
C ARG A 75 -3.88 -6.02 -17.56
N TRP A 76 -4.33 -5.31 -18.59
CA TRP A 76 -4.92 -3.98 -18.45
C TRP A 76 -6.17 -4.00 -17.58
N MET A 77 -7.04 -5.00 -17.74
CA MET A 77 -8.23 -5.18 -16.89
C MET A 77 -7.86 -5.39 -15.42
N ILE A 78 -6.84 -6.21 -15.15
CA ILE A 78 -6.36 -6.47 -13.79
C ILE A 78 -5.74 -5.22 -13.19
N ASP A 79 -4.85 -4.54 -13.90
CA ASP A 79 -4.26 -3.29 -13.41
C ASP A 79 -5.34 -2.24 -13.13
N SER A 80 -6.31 -2.08 -14.03
CA SER A 80 -7.43 -1.14 -13.86
C SER A 80 -8.30 -1.52 -12.65
N PHE A 81 -8.54 -2.81 -12.43
CA PHE A 81 -9.28 -3.30 -11.27
C PHE A 81 -8.55 -2.97 -9.96
N PHE A 82 -7.24 -3.23 -9.87
CA PHE A 82 -6.45 -2.93 -8.69
C PHE A 82 -6.36 -1.42 -8.41
N MET A 83 -6.27 -0.60 -9.47
CA MET A 83 -6.35 0.86 -9.36
C MET A 83 -7.71 1.33 -8.85
N ARG A 84 -8.80 0.72 -9.33
CA ARG A 84 -10.16 1.06 -8.87
C ARG A 84 -10.36 0.71 -7.40
N LEU A 85 -9.79 -0.39 -6.93
CA LEU A 85 -9.78 -0.75 -5.51
C LEU A 85 -8.97 0.21 -4.64
N GLY A 86 -7.98 0.90 -5.22
CA GLY A 86 -7.23 1.95 -4.54
C GLY A 86 -8.04 3.21 -4.26
N THR A 87 -9.12 3.49 -5.00
CA THR A 87 -9.97 4.67 -4.76
C THR A 87 -10.62 4.64 -3.38
N PRO A 88 -11.03 5.79 -2.81
CA PRO A 88 -11.67 5.82 -1.48
C PRO A 88 -12.87 4.87 -1.32
N ALA A 89 -13.69 4.74 -2.38
CA ALA A 89 -14.80 3.78 -2.39
C ALA A 89 -14.32 2.32 -2.38
N GLY A 90 -13.26 2.02 -3.11
CA GLY A 90 -12.63 0.70 -3.14
C GLY A 90 -12.02 0.31 -1.80
N LEU A 91 -11.32 1.25 -1.15
CA LEU A 91 -10.73 1.02 0.17
C LEU A 91 -11.80 0.78 1.24
N LYS A 92 -12.89 1.57 1.23
CA LYS A 92 -14.05 1.33 2.11
C LYS A 92 -14.67 -0.05 1.89
N PHE A 93 -14.75 -0.51 0.64
CA PHE A 93 -15.23 -1.85 0.32
C PHE A 93 -14.29 -2.96 0.85
N LEU A 94 -12.98 -2.77 0.75
CA LEU A 94 -11.99 -3.70 1.30
C LEU A 94 -11.93 -3.65 2.83
N GLY A 95 -12.39 -2.56 3.43
CA GLY A 95 -12.20 -2.23 4.84
C GLY A 95 -10.74 -1.92 5.15
N ALA A 96 -10.03 -1.22 4.26
CA ALA A 96 -8.69 -0.72 4.54
C ALA A 96 -8.76 0.63 5.27
N ASP A 97 -7.93 0.82 6.31
CA ASP A 97 -7.88 2.10 7.04
C ASP A 97 -6.93 3.11 6.38
N LEU A 98 -5.91 2.59 5.71
CA LEU A 98 -4.87 3.37 5.05
C LEU A 98 -4.55 2.85 3.65
N ILE A 99 -3.97 3.73 2.86
CA ILE A 99 -3.42 3.41 1.55
C ILE A 99 -1.95 3.79 1.48
N CYS A 100 -1.15 2.87 0.95
CA CYS A 100 0.26 3.09 0.68
C CYS A 100 0.42 3.24 -0.85
N ILE A 101 0.74 4.44 -1.33
CA ILE A 101 0.78 4.79 -2.76
C ILE A 101 2.23 4.96 -3.23
N GLU A 102 2.55 4.52 -4.44
CA GLU A 102 3.83 4.84 -5.05
C GLU A 102 4.00 6.36 -5.14
N HIS A 103 5.13 6.88 -4.63
CA HIS A 103 5.39 8.31 -4.50
C HIS A 103 5.14 9.13 -5.79
N ARG A 104 5.40 8.55 -6.97
CA ARG A 104 5.20 9.20 -8.29
C ARG A 104 3.75 9.46 -8.64
N GLN A 105 2.81 8.77 -8.00
CA GLN A 105 1.37 8.94 -8.24
C GLN A 105 0.73 9.96 -7.31
N ILE A 106 1.46 10.42 -6.29
CA ILE A 106 0.92 11.33 -5.29
C ILE A 106 0.89 12.75 -5.86
N SER A 107 -0.28 13.37 -5.76
CA SER A 107 -0.52 14.77 -6.12
C SER A 107 -1.37 15.43 -5.03
N GLN A 108 -1.38 16.76 -4.97
CA GLN A 108 -2.15 17.49 -3.96
C GLN A 108 -3.65 17.14 -4.01
N ASN A 109 -4.24 17.16 -5.21
CA ASN A 109 -5.65 16.83 -5.41
C ASN A 109 -5.99 15.43 -4.91
N LEU A 110 -5.08 14.48 -5.11
CA LEU A 110 -5.24 13.12 -4.63
C LEU A 110 -5.21 13.08 -3.09
N LEU A 111 -4.27 13.77 -2.45
CA LEU A 111 -4.20 13.85 -0.99
C LEU A 111 -5.47 14.47 -0.40
N ASP A 112 -5.99 15.52 -1.03
CA ASP A 112 -7.25 16.16 -0.60
C ASP A 112 -8.45 15.20 -0.73
N GLU A 113 -8.50 14.38 -1.79
CA GLU A 113 -9.54 13.37 -1.96
C GLU A 113 -9.53 12.32 -0.82
N TYR A 114 -8.35 11.77 -0.50
CA TYR A 114 -8.24 10.78 0.58
C TYR A 114 -8.45 11.41 1.96
N LYS A 115 -8.01 12.65 2.18
CA LYS A 115 -8.26 13.39 3.42
C LYS A 115 -9.75 13.62 3.65
N ASN A 116 -10.48 14.04 2.61
CA ASN A 116 -11.93 14.20 2.66
C ASN A 116 -12.67 12.86 2.89
N ALA A 117 -12.09 11.75 2.43
CA ALA A 117 -12.61 10.42 2.68
C ALA A 117 -12.23 9.83 4.05
N GLN A 118 -11.44 10.56 4.86
CA GLN A 118 -10.88 10.14 6.15
C GLN A 118 -9.98 8.91 6.05
N ILE A 119 -9.20 8.81 4.97
CA ILE A 119 -8.27 7.72 4.71
C ILE A 119 -6.86 8.25 4.87
N VAL A 120 -6.04 7.54 5.67
CA VAL A 120 -4.65 7.91 5.89
C VAL A 120 -3.80 7.48 4.68
N VAL A 121 -2.96 8.39 4.19
CA VAL A 121 -2.06 8.13 3.05
C VAL A 121 -0.63 7.94 3.55
N CYS A 122 0.02 6.91 3.02
CA CYS A 122 1.43 6.65 3.17
C CYS A 122 2.09 6.57 1.78
N ALA A 123 3.30 7.09 1.63
CA ALA A 123 4.05 7.07 0.37
C ALA A 123 5.19 6.05 0.42
N TRP A 124 5.39 5.27 -0.65
CA TRP A 124 6.50 4.32 -0.76
C TRP A 124 7.09 4.31 -2.18
N CYS A 125 8.35 3.90 -2.42
CA CYS A 125 9.51 4.20 -1.58
C CYS A 125 10.07 5.57 -2.01
N VAL A 126 10.11 6.55 -1.11
CA VAL A 126 10.54 7.93 -1.43
C VAL A 126 12.02 8.09 -1.10
N ASN A 127 12.87 8.08 -2.11
CA ASN A 127 14.32 8.18 -1.92
C ASN A 127 14.86 9.60 -2.17
N GLU A 128 14.12 10.43 -2.92
CA GLU A 128 14.52 11.82 -3.21
C GLU A 128 14.20 12.77 -2.04
N PRO A 129 15.17 13.57 -1.56
CA PRO A 129 14.96 14.49 -0.42
C PRO A 129 13.89 15.56 -0.67
N GLU A 130 13.83 16.13 -1.87
CA GLU A 130 12.85 17.17 -2.21
C GLU A 130 11.42 16.64 -2.13
N GLN A 131 11.18 15.47 -2.71
CA GLN A 131 9.88 14.84 -2.67
C GLN A 131 9.48 14.44 -1.24
N ARG A 132 10.44 13.98 -0.44
CA ARG A 132 10.22 13.68 0.98
C ARG A 132 9.79 14.93 1.75
N ARG A 133 10.48 16.06 1.55
CA ARG A 133 10.11 17.34 2.18
C ARG A 133 8.70 17.76 1.77
N TRP A 134 8.37 17.64 0.48
CA TRP A 134 7.03 17.93 -0.01
C TRP A 134 5.97 17.03 0.65
N LEU A 135 6.19 15.71 0.71
CA LEU A 135 5.25 14.78 1.36
C LEU A 135 5.07 15.05 2.86
N LYS A 136 6.17 15.34 3.57
CA LYS A 136 6.14 15.70 5.00
C LYS A 136 5.37 17.00 5.24
N ALA A 137 5.52 18.01 4.38
CA ALA A 137 4.76 19.25 4.47
C ALA A 137 3.24 19.05 4.32
N HIS A 138 2.83 17.93 3.71
CA HIS A 138 1.43 17.51 3.58
C HIS A 138 1.04 16.41 4.59
N GLU A 139 1.82 16.22 5.65
CA GLU A 139 1.55 15.27 6.73
C GLU A 139 1.46 13.80 6.26
N VAL A 140 2.11 13.47 5.13
CA VAL A 140 2.13 12.11 4.58
C VAL A 140 3.26 11.31 5.21
N THR A 141 2.93 10.11 5.71
CA THR A 141 3.96 9.17 6.22
C THR A 141 4.76 8.59 5.07
N VAL A 142 6.09 8.53 5.21
CA VAL A 142 7.01 8.12 4.14
C VAL A 142 7.75 6.83 4.50
N ILE A 143 7.70 5.86 3.59
CA ILE A 143 8.58 4.68 3.56
C ILE A 143 9.75 5.01 2.62
N THR A 144 10.99 4.80 3.07
CA THR A 144 12.21 5.16 2.34
C THR A 144 13.30 4.11 2.55
N ASP A 145 14.16 3.92 1.53
CA ASP A 145 15.35 3.06 1.62
C ASP A 145 16.58 3.86 2.07
N THR A 146 16.48 5.18 2.12
CA THR A 146 17.58 6.09 2.47
C THR A 146 17.43 6.59 3.89
N LEU A 147 18.55 6.79 4.57
CA LEU A 147 18.55 7.36 5.92
C LEU A 147 17.98 8.78 5.91
N PHE A 148 17.36 9.19 7.01
CA PHE A 148 17.01 10.58 7.25
C PHE A 148 18.32 11.34 7.53
N ASP A 149 18.63 12.34 6.70
CA ASP A 149 19.72 13.26 7.01
C ASP A 149 19.43 13.96 8.35
N ILE A 150 20.49 14.32 9.07
CA ILE A 150 20.44 14.83 10.45
C ILE A 150 19.57 16.10 10.56
N ASP A 151 19.44 16.88 9.49
CA ASP A 151 18.60 18.09 9.42
C ASP A 151 17.09 17.80 9.40
N ASP A 152 16.70 16.57 9.09
CA ASP A 152 15.30 16.13 9.00
C ASP A 152 14.69 15.83 10.40
N LYS A 153 15.50 15.95 11.47
CA LYS A 153 15.13 15.76 12.88
C LYS A 153 14.34 16.91 13.49
N SER A 154 14.19 18.04 12.79
CA SER A 154 13.50 19.23 13.27
C SER A 154 11.96 19.08 13.29
N TYR A 155 11.40 17.99 12.77
CA TYR A 155 9.96 17.81 12.60
C TYR A 155 9.42 16.44 13.02
N THR A 156 10.08 15.75 13.96
CA THR A 156 9.51 14.51 14.53
C THR A 156 8.73 14.88 15.78
N ILE A 157 7.40 14.69 15.73
CA ILE A 157 6.50 14.72 16.89
C ILE A 157 6.79 13.50 17.77
#